data_AF-W7FNK5-F1
#
_entry.id   AF-W7FNK5-F1
#
_cell.length_a   1.000
_cell.length_b   1.000
_cell.length_c   1.000
_cell.angle_alpha   90.00
_cell.angle_beta   90.00
_cell.angle_gamma   90.00
#
_symmetry.space_group_name_H-M   'P 1'
#
loop_
_entity.id
_entity.type
_entity.pdbx_description
1 polymer ?
#
loop_
_entity_poly.entity_id
_entity_poly.type
_entity_poly.pdbx_seq_one_letter_code
_entity_poly.pdbx_strand_id
1 'polypeptide(L)'
;MRELPILKYKHEIKKLIKKNNLIIIKGETGCGKTTQVPQIINEIFFDKKEKKYDNIKHKNDEKKKRKEKKKMLISLPRRVATITVAERVSKEMKRGDIGNYVGYTIRFKNVCSDKTRIKFVTDGILIREIMNDPLLKKYKFLILDEIHERSIRTDVLLGYTKILLQKRKKIKIILMSATFDINIFNQFFNNPPIITIPHKLHKITIYYPRRNIEDYILSVVSTILQIHFGNTSYSSEFENDDDHRENKPNELNELNKSNEQNELNESNEVNKEHDSYESNKTHDINEIDEQNNLQTDNISMNNINEDIKKTEDKSLGDILVFLPGQEEIEMVNIMLKEKLKIIYKGNLLNKLMKERNNYNNQNDFQNKINNKFNTDDHILNEICFHFGKTEIMPDKIYNMKILQLYSSLPNKKQKVIFEPVPPNTRKV
;
A
#
# COMPACT_ATOMS: atom_id res chain seq x y z
N MET A 1 15.70 -0.14 -9.53
CA MET A 1 14.30 0.25 -9.20
C MET A 1 13.39 -0.81 -9.78
N ARG A 2 12.34 -1.26 -9.07
CA ARG A 2 11.28 -2.07 -9.69
C ARG A 2 10.62 -1.26 -10.81
N GLU A 3 10.36 -1.88 -11.95
CA GLU A 3 9.74 -1.20 -13.10
C GLU A 3 8.28 -0.85 -12.77
N LEU A 4 7.96 0.44 -12.66
CA LEU A 4 6.61 0.89 -12.29
C LEU A 4 5.63 0.67 -13.45
N PRO A 5 4.43 0.09 -13.23
CA PRO A 5 3.49 -0.25 -14.29
C PRO A 5 3.17 0.88 -15.29
N ILE A 6 3.04 2.12 -14.80
CA ILE A 6 2.83 3.34 -15.60
C ILE A 6 3.86 3.52 -16.74
N LEU A 7 5.10 3.05 -16.58
CA LEU A 7 6.17 3.27 -17.55
C LEU A 7 5.91 2.55 -18.87
N LYS A 8 5.24 1.39 -18.83
CA LYS A 8 4.83 0.63 -20.02
C LYS A 8 3.86 1.43 -20.91
N TYR A 9 3.07 2.32 -20.31
CA TYR A 9 2.08 3.17 -20.98
C TYR A 9 2.65 4.50 -21.52
N LYS A 10 3.95 4.77 -21.36
CA LYS A 10 4.62 6.02 -21.78
C LYS A 10 4.35 6.40 -23.25
N HIS A 11 4.29 5.42 -24.15
CA HIS A 11 4.02 5.65 -25.57
C HIS A 11 2.56 6.02 -25.84
N GLU A 12 1.62 5.42 -25.12
CA GLU A 12 0.19 5.71 -25.23
C GLU A 12 -0.15 7.09 -24.64
N ILE A 13 0.35 7.39 -23.44
CA ILE A 13 0.25 8.72 -22.79
C ILE A 13 0.73 9.81 -23.76
N LYS A 14 1.88 9.60 -24.41
CA LYS A 14 2.43 10.51 -25.43
C LYS A 14 1.53 10.66 -26.66
N LYS A 15 0.90 9.58 -27.14
CA LYS A 15 -0.04 9.59 -28.28
C LYS A 15 -1.30 10.38 -27.93
N LEU A 16 -1.91 10.12 -26.78
CA LEU A 16 -3.18 10.73 -26.38
C LEU A 16 -3.01 12.19 -25.95
N ILE A 17 -1.99 12.57 -25.17
CA ILE A 17 -1.75 13.98 -24.79
C ILE A 17 -1.46 14.87 -26.02
N LYS A 18 -0.84 14.32 -27.07
CA LYS A 18 -0.66 15.07 -28.33
C LYS A 18 -2.01 15.36 -29.00
N LYS A 19 -2.82 14.33 -29.23
CA LYS A 19 -4.11 14.44 -29.94
C LYS A 19 -5.16 15.22 -29.14
N ASN A 20 -5.31 14.93 -27.86
CA ASN A 20 -6.46 15.35 -27.05
C ASN A 20 -6.09 16.45 -26.04
N ASN A 21 -7.01 17.35 -25.74
CA ASN A 21 -6.79 18.41 -24.73
C ASN A 21 -7.11 17.98 -23.29
N LEU A 22 -7.87 16.90 -23.15
CA LEU A 22 -8.14 16.20 -21.90
C LEU A 22 -7.78 14.72 -22.11
N ILE A 23 -7.16 14.10 -21.10
CA ILE A 23 -7.09 12.64 -20.96
C ILE A 23 -7.33 12.26 -19.49
N ILE A 24 -7.78 11.03 -19.25
CA ILE A 24 -7.89 10.46 -17.90
C ILE A 24 -6.95 9.26 -17.79
N ILE A 25 -6.30 9.11 -16.63
CA ILE A 25 -5.41 7.98 -16.31
C ILE A 25 -5.97 7.27 -15.07
N LYS A 26 -6.52 6.07 -15.27
CA LYS A 26 -6.95 5.14 -14.24
C LYS A 26 -5.81 4.18 -13.91
N GLY A 27 -5.64 3.83 -12.64
CA GLY A 27 -4.74 2.77 -12.21
C GLY A 27 -4.47 2.87 -10.71
N GLU A 28 -4.31 1.74 -10.05
CA GLU A 28 -4.31 1.64 -8.58
C GLU A 28 -3.22 2.49 -7.88
N THR A 29 -3.29 2.57 -6.56
CA THR A 29 -2.19 3.12 -5.76
C THR A 29 -0.90 2.32 -6.00
N GLY A 30 0.27 2.95 -5.86
CA GLY A 30 1.56 2.30 -6.14
C GLY A 30 1.92 2.10 -7.62
N CYS A 31 0.99 2.13 -8.58
CA CYS A 31 1.31 1.92 -10.00
C CYS A 31 2.17 3.04 -10.66
N GLY A 32 2.36 4.16 -9.95
CA GLY A 32 3.34 5.21 -10.29
C GLY A 32 2.79 6.49 -10.92
N LYS A 33 1.45 6.66 -11.04
CA LYS A 33 0.80 7.83 -11.69
C LYS A 33 1.41 9.17 -11.25
N THR A 34 1.31 9.44 -9.95
CA THR A 34 1.66 10.69 -9.27
C THR A 34 3.11 11.13 -9.45
N THR A 35 4.06 10.17 -9.47
CA THR A 35 5.49 10.47 -9.63
C THR A 35 5.93 10.46 -11.09
N GLN A 36 5.46 9.51 -11.90
CA GLN A 36 5.99 9.30 -13.25
C GLN A 36 5.27 10.08 -14.34
N VAL A 37 3.96 10.33 -14.26
CA VAL A 37 3.23 11.08 -15.30
C VAL A 37 3.78 12.50 -15.50
N PRO A 38 4.09 13.29 -14.45
CA PRO A 38 4.75 14.58 -14.61
C PRO A 38 6.12 14.47 -15.32
N GLN A 39 6.91 13.44 -15.00
CA GLN A 39 8.24 13.21 -15.59
C GLN A 39 8.15 12.81 -17.07
N ILE A 40 7.21 11.91 -17.41
CA ILE A 40 6.89 11.51 -18.79
C ILE A 40 6.49 12.74 -19.62
N ILE A 41 5.58 13.57 -19.12
CA ILE A 41 5.15 14.79 -19.81
C ILE A 41 6.32 15.78 -19.97
N ASN A 42 7.17 15.90 -18.96
CA ASN A 42 8.35 16.76 -19.00
C ASN A 42 9.32 16.37 -20.12
N GLU A 43 9.69 15.09 -20.20
CA GLU A 43 10.55 14.55 -21.24
C GLU A 43 9.97 14.77 -22.65
N ILE A 44 8.66 14.57 -22.81
CA ILE A 44 7.99 14.70 -24.11
C ILE A 44 7.91 16.16 -24.58
N PHE A 45 7.65 17.12 -23.69
CA PHE A 45 7.21 18.48 -24.08
C PHE A 45 8.13 19.63 -23.64
N PHE A 46 8.92 19.47 -22.58
CA PHE A 46 9.84 20.50 -22.11
C PHE A 46 11.27 20.19 -22.56
N ASP A 47 11.78 18.99 -22.32
CA ASP A 47 13.17 18.64 -22.64
C ASP A 47 13.46 18.68 -24.15
N LYS A 48 12.53 18.17 -24.98
CA LYS A 48 12.63 18.28 -26.44
C LYS A 48 12.61 19.73 -26.95
N LYS A 49 12.05 20.67 -26.19
CA LYS A 49 12.11 22.09 -26.53
C LYS A 49 13.42 22.72 -26.10
N GLU A 50 13.96 22.36 -24.93
CA GLU A 50 15.25 22.88 -24.49
C GLU A 50 16.36 22.49 -25.49
N LYS A 51 16.47 21.20 -25.87
CA LYS A 51 17.39 20.77 -26.93
C LYS A 51 17.21 21.51 -28.27
N LYS A 52 15.97 21.82 -28.69
CA LYS A 52 15.74 22.60 -29.92
C LYS A 52 16.11 24.08 -29.77
N TYR A 53 15.95 24.68 -28.59
CA TYR A 53 16.33 26.07 -28.35
C TYR A 53 17.85 26.24 -28.18
N ASP A 54 18.53 25.29 -27.54
CA ASP A 54 19.97 25.35 -27.35
C ASP A 54 20.72 25.16 -28.68
N ASN A 55 20.25 24.25 -29.55
CA ASN A 55 20.77 24.10 -30.93
C ASN A 55 20.55 25.34 -31.83
N ILE A 56 19.57 26.20 -31.51
CA ILE A 56 19.30 27.44 -32.26
C ILE A 56 20.13 28.61 -31.72
N LYS A 57 20.52 28.57 -30.44
CA LYS A 57 21.25 29.64 -29.76
C LYS A 57 22.65 29.93 -30.33
N HIS A 58 23.22 29.00 -31.08
CA HIS A 58 24.49 29.19 -31.78
C HIS A 58 24.35 29.98 -33.10
N LYS A 59 23.15 30.40 -33.51
CA LYS A 59 22.92 31.27 -34.67
C LYS A 59 21.93 32.41 -34.36
N ASN A 60 22.51 33.53 -33.93
CA ASN A 60 21.99 34.91 -33.96
C ASN A 60 20.89 35.33 -32.94
N ASP A 61 20.97 36.64 -32.61
CA ASP A 61 19.99 37.54 -31.97
C ASP A 61 19.86 37.61 -30.43
N GLU A 62 20.43 38.68 -29.88
CA GLU A 62 20.24 39.12 -28.49
C GLU A 62 18.84 39.70 -28.17
N LYS A 63 17.97 39.95 -29.17
CA LYS A 63 16.72 40.73 -28.99
C LYS A 63 15.40 39.96 -29.15
N LYS A 64 15.41 38.62 -29.16
CA LYS A 64 14.16 37.85 -29.01
C LYS A 64 13.69 37.86 -27.53
N LYS A 65 12.71 38.73 -27.20
CA LYS A 65 11.96 38.75 -25.92
C LYS A 65 11.79 37.30 -25.41
N ARG A 66 12.45 36.96 -24.29
CA ARG A 66 12.44 35.60 -23.72
C ARG A 66 10.99 35.17 -23.44
N LYS A 67 10.38 34.43 -24.37
CA LYS A 67 9.02 33.87 -24.19
C LYS A 67 9.04 33.03 -22.92
N GLU A 68 8.31 33.48 -21.90
CA GLU A 68 8.20 32.85 -20.60
C GLU A 68 7.89 31.35 -20.78
N LYS A 69 8.86 30.46 -20.44
CA LYS A 69 8.70 29.02 -20.68
C LYS A 69 7.56 28.54 -19.77
N LYS A 70 6.49 28.04 -20.40
CA LYS A 70 5.29 27.58 -19.70
C LYS A 70 5.60 26.44 -18.73
N LYS A 71 4.88 26.42 -17.61
CA LYS A 71 5.04 25.48 -16.50
C LYS A 71 3.99 24.36 -16.56
N MET A 72 4.15 23.36 -15.70
CA MET A 72 3.17 22.33 -15.36
C MET A 72 2.70 22.55 -13.92
N LEU A 73 1.39 22.44 -13.70
CA LEU A 73 0.75 22.54 -12.39
C LEU A 73 0.11 21.19 -12.06
N ILE A 74 0.39 20.65 -10.88
CA ILE A 74 -0.17 19.38 -10.39
C ILE A 74 -0.85 19.65 -9.06
N SER A 75 -2.14 19.34 -8.97
CA SER A 75 -2.92 19.43 -7.73
C SER A 75 -3.00 18.07 -7.05
N LEU A 76 -2.88 18.08 -5.72
CA LEU A 76 -3.22 16.95 -4.86
C LEU A 76 -4.16 17.42 -3.73
N PRO A 77 -5.14 16.62 -3.31
CA PRO A 77 -6.03 16.96 -2.20
C PRO A 77 -5.28 17.07 -0.85
N ARG A 78 -4.27 16.21 -0.63
CA ARG A 78 -3.56 16.08 0.66
C ARG A 78 -2.25 16.88 0.72
N ARG A 79 -2.11 17.71 1.76
CA ARG A 79 -0.89 18.51 2.04
C ARG A 79 0.38 17.66 2.14
N VAL A 80 0.33 16.55 2.88
CA VAL A 80 1.49 15.66 3.09
C VAL A 80 1.95 15.06 1.76
N ALA A 81 1.01 14.50 0.98
CA ALA A 81 1.28 13.96 -0.35
C ALA A 81 1.90 15.00 -1.29
N THR A 82 1.36 16.24 -1.30
CA THR A 82 1.93 17.34 -2.11
C THR A 82 3.41 17.56 -1.84
N ILE A 83 3.82 17.55 -0.56
CA ILE A 83 5.22 17.75 -0.15
C ILE A 83 6.07 16.54 -0.54
N THR A 84 5.67 15.34 -0.12
CA THR A 84 6.50 14.13 -0.26
C THR A 84 6.67 13.73 -1.72
N VAL A 85 5.62 13.87 -2.54
CA VAL A 85 5.67 13.66 -3.99
C VAL A 85 6.61 14.66 -4.65
N ALA A 86 6.48 15.96 -4.36
CA ALA A 86 7.32 16.97 -4.98
C ALA A 86 8.81 16.76 -4.68
N GLU A 87 9.14 16.46 -3.41
CA GLU A 87 10.51 16.12 -3.01
C GLU A 87 10.99 14.82 -3.66
N ARG A 88 10.14 13.80 -3.76
CA ARG A 88 10.47 12.52 -4.42
C ARG A 88 10.77 12.72 -5.90
N VAL A 89 9.91 13.44 -6.62
CA VAL A 89 10.10 13.75 -8.04
C VAL A 89 11.34 14.63 -8.26
N SER A 90 11.63 15.58 -7.36
CA SER A 90 12.87 16.38 -7.43
C SER A 90 14.12 15.49 -7.32
N LYS A 91 14.12 14.52 -6.40
CA LYS A 91 15.21 13.54 -6.21
C LYS A 91 15.35 12.60 -7.42
N GLU A 92 14.25 12.10 -7.96
CA GLU A 92 14.26 11.22 -9.14
C GLU A 92 14.77 11.93 -10.40
N MET A 93 14.35 13.18 -10.64
CA MET A 93 14.75 13.93 -11.83
C MET A 93 16.20 14.45 -11.79
N LYS A 94 16.83 14.54 -10.61
CA LYS A 94 18.20 15.05 -10.41
C LYS A 94 18.49 16.42 -11.06
N ARG A 95 17.53 17.35 -11.04
CA ARG A 95 17.65 18.71 -11.62
C ARG A 95 17.84 19.80 -10.57
N GLY A 96 18.75 19.55 -9.65
CA GLY A 96 18.98 20.36 -8.44
C GLY A 96 17.89 20.16 -7.38
N ASP A 97 18.01 20.93 -6.31
CA ASP A 97 17.17 20.79 -5.12
C ASP A 97 15.71 21.21 -5.31
N ILE A 98 14.87 20.80 -4.36
CA ILE A 98 13.47 21.19 -4.30
C ILE A 98 13.34 22.71 -4.21
N GLY A 99 12.47 23.28 -5.06
CA GLY A 99 12.35 24.72 -5.30
C GLY A 99 13.11 25.22 -6.53
N ASN A 100 14.06 24.43 -7.08
CA ASN A 100 14.67 24.71 -8.38
C ASN A 100 13.73 24.27 -9.52
N TYR A 101 14.00 23.16 -10.22
CA TYR A 101 13.20 22.72 -11.38
C TYR A 101 11.81 22.19 -10.99
N VAL A 102 11.77 21.42 -9.90
CA VAL A 102 10.55 20.93 -9.24
C VAL A 102 10.35 21.74 -7.96
N GLY A 103 9.10 22.07 -7.62
CA GLY A 103 8.78 22.83 -6.41
C GLY A 103 7.34 22.56 -5.95
N TYR A 104 6.99 23.06 -4.77
CA TYR A 104 5.61 22.99 -4.27
C TYR A 104 5.12 24.27 -3.60
N THR A 105 3.80 24.45 -3.56
CA THR A 105 3.14 25.50 -2.76
C THR A 105 1.94 24.91 -2.02
N ILE A 106 1.93 25.08 -0.70
CA ILE A 106 0.86 24.67 0.21
C ILE A 106 0.47 25.87 1.09
N ARG A 107 -0.61 25.78 1.87
CA ARG A 107 -0.96 26.85 2.82
C ARG A 107 0.22 27.13 3.77
N PHE A 108 0.58 28.41 3.88
CA PHE A 108 1.70 28.93 4.68
C PHE A 108 3.12 28.47 4.27
N LYS A 109 3.31 27.80 3.12
CA LYS A 109 4.66 27.41 2.68
C LYS A 109 4.78 27.35 1.15
N ASN A 110 5.70 28.14 0.61
CA ASN A 110 6.04 28.16 -0.81
C ASN A 110 7.51 27.75 -1.00
N VAL A 111 7.75 26.68 -1.75
CA VAL A 111 9.08 26.17 -2.11
C VAL A 111 9.16 26.10 -3.63
N CYS A 112 9.22 27.28 -4.25
CA CYS A 112 9.28 27.49 -5.70
C CYS A 112 10.17 28.69 -6.00
N SER A 113 10.77 28.71 -7.19
CA SER A 113 11.52 29.83 -7.75
C SER A 113 11.07 30.13 -9.19
N ASP A 114 11.64 31.16 -9.82
CA ASP A 114 11.41 31.45 -11.24
C ASP A 114 11.85 30.30 -12.16
N LYS A 115 12.84 29.51 -11.72
CA LYS A 115 13.33 28.33 -12.42
C LYS A 115 12.33 27.17 -12.41
N THR A 116 11.39 27.12 -11.45
CA THR A 116 10.43 26.01 -11.31
C THR A 116 9.56 25.83 -12.53
N ARG A 117 9.60 24.62 -13.09
CA ARG A 117 8.80 24.16 -14.24
C ARG A 117 7.68 23.22 -13.83
N ILE A 118 7.91 22.39 -12.83
CA ILE A 118 6.94 21.42 -12.31
C ILE A 118 6.55 21.89 -10.90
N LYS A 119 5.31 22.37 -10.76
CA LYS A 119 4.79 22.93 -9.50
C LYS A 119 3.69 22.02 -8.95
N PHE A 120 3.93 21.43 -7.80
CA PHE A 120 2.92 20.69 -7.04
C PHE A 120 2.18 21.63 -6.07
N VAL A 121 0.87 21.52 -5.96
CA VAL A 121 0.05 22.35 -5.07
C VAL A 121 -1.02 21.53 -4.39
N THR A 122 -1.54 22.02 -3.26
CA THR A 122 -2.82 21.53 -2.76
C THR A 122 -3.98 22.17 -3.52
N ASP A 123 -5.12 21.48 -3.59
CA ASP A 123 -6.32 21.98 -4.28
C ASP A 123 -6.73 23.40 -3.87
N GLY A 124 -6.68 23.71 -2.57
CA GLY A 124 -6.97 25.07 -2.07
C GLY A 124 -5.98 26.14 -2.54
N ILE A 125 -4.74 25.77 -2.89
CA ILE A 125 -3.77 26.67 -3.51
C ILE A 125 -4.01 26.79 -5.02
N LEU A 126 -4.40 25.70 -5.69
CA LEU A 126 -4.82 25.76 -7.09
C LEU A 126 -6.04 26.69 -7.27
N ILE A 127 -7.06 26.57 -6.41
CA ILE A 127 -8.25 27.46 -6.43
C ILE A 127 -7.82 28.93 -6.30
N ARG A 128 -6.91 29.26 -5.36
CA ARG A 128 -6.37 30.62 -5.22
C ARG A 128 -5.58 31.08 -6.44
N GLU A 129 -4.84 30.18 -7.09
CA GLU A 129 -4.10 30.49 -8.33
C GLU A 129 -5.04 30.72 -9.51
N ILE A 130 -6.19 30.02 -9.56
CA ILE A 130 -7.28 30.24 -10.52
C ILE A 130 -7.97 31.59 -10.27
N MET A 131 -8.22 31.98 -9.02
CA MET A 131 -8.81 33.30 -8.71
C MET A 131 -7.92 34.45 -9.23
N ASN A 132 -6.60 34.29 -9.19
CA ASN A 132 -5.64 35.30 -9.65
C ASN A 132 -5.38 35.25 -11.17
N ASP A 133 -5.39 34.06 -11.79
CA ASP A 133 -5.23 33.86 -13.24
C ASP A 133 -6.26 32.82 -13.73
N PRO A 134 -7.52 33.23 -14.01
CA PRO A 134 -8.61 32.30 -14.37
C PRO A 134 -8.38 31.50 -15.66
N LEU A 135 -7.39 31.87 -16.46
CA LEU A 135 -6.98 31.15 -17.66
C LEU A 135 -5.69 30.35 -17.46
N LEU A 136 -5.04 30.40 -16.29
CA LEU A 136 -3.75 29.75 -16.01
C LEU A 136 -2.71 30.01 -17.13
N LYS A 137 -2.57 31.29 -17.55
CA LYS A 137 -1.64 31.80 -18.57
C LYS A 137 -0.22 31.27 -18.42
N LYS A 138 0.29 31.09 -17.20
CA LYS A 138 1.63 30.53 -16.93
C LYS A 138 1.78 29.03 -17.27
N TYR A 139 0.70 28.26 -17.31
CA TYR A 139 0.72 26.80 -17.37
C TYR A 139 0.33 26.24 -18.75
N LYS A 140 1.07 25.25 -19.24
CA LYS A 140 0.73 24.47 -20.46
C LYS A 140 -0.01 23.19 -20.11
N PHE A 141 0.31 22.62 -18.95
CA PHE A 141 -0.26 21.38 -18.43
C PHE A 141 -0.87 21.66 -17.05
N LEU A 142 -2.10 21.19 -16.85
CA LEU A 142 -2.74 21.06 -15.55
C LEU A 142 -2.97 19.58 -15.29
N ILE A 143 -2.60 19.10 -14.12
CA ILE A 143 -2.86 17.73 -13.66
C ILE A 143 -3.66 17.83 -12.38
N LEU A 144 -4.80 17.14 -12.31
CA LEU A 144 -5.52 16.89 -11.06
C LEU A 144 -5.29 15.41 -10.71
N ASP A 145 -4.68 15.15 -9.57
CA ASP A 145 -4.40 13.81 -9.08
C ASP A 145 -5.32 13.43 -7.92
N GLU A 146 -5.48 12.13 -7.69
CA GLU A 146 -6.34 11.57 -6.63
C GLU A 146 -7.78 12.12 -6.65
N ILE A 147 -8.35 12.33 -7.85
CA ILE A 147 -9.69 12.94 -8.04
C ILE A 147 -10.87 12.14 -7.45
N HIS A 148 -10.61 10.92 -6.96
CA HIS A 148 -11.55 10.10 -6.21
C HIS A 148 -11.66 10.48 -4.73
N GLU A 149 -10.76 11.30 -4.21
CA GLU A 149 -10.96 11.96 -2.92
C GLU A 149 -12.03 13.04 -3.12
N ARG A 150 -13.30 12.64 -2.91
CA ARG A 150 -14.56 13.37 -3.17
C ARG A 150 -14.74 14.59 -2.26
N SER A 151 -13.80 15.53 -2.38
CA SER A 151 -13.83 16.80 -1.68
C SER A 151 -14.50 17.87 -2.54
N ILE A 152 -15.25 18.78 -1.91
CA ILE A 152 -15.88 19.94 -2.57
C ILE A 152 -14.87 20.72 -3.42
N ARG A 153 -13.61 20.82 -2.96
CA ARG A 153 -12.53 21.49 -3.71
C ARG A 153 -12.19 20.74 -5.00
N THR A 154 -12.12 19.42 -4.95
CA THR A 154 -11.86 18.55 -6.11
C THR A 154 -12.98 18.71 -7.15
N ASP A 155 -14.25 18.67 -6.70
CA ASP A 155 -15.41 18.79 -7.59
C ASP A 155 -15.51 20.19 -8.23
N VAL A 156 -15.24 21.26 -7.47
CA VAL A 156 -15.13 22.64 -8.00
C VAL A 156 -14.01 22.74 -9.04
N LEU A 157 -12.87 22.09 -8.81
CA LEU A 157 -11.77 22.06 -9.77
C LEU A 157 -12.16 21.29 -11.05
N LEU A 158 -12.86 20.16 -10.94
CA LEU A 158 -13.39 19.43 -12.10
C LEU A 158 -14.36 20.30 -12.93
N GLY A 159 -15.30 20.98 -12.27
CA GLY A 159 -16.17 21.98 -12.90
C GLY A 159 -15.40 23.06 -13.65
N TYR A 160 -14.39 23.65 -12.99
CA TYR A 160 -13.49 24.62 -13.60
C TYR A 160 -12.72 24.06 -14.81
N THR A 161 -12.24 22.81 -14.78
CA THR A 161 -11.51 22.24 -15.94
C THR A 161 -12.37 22.19 -17.21
N LYS A 162 -13.68 21.91 -17.11
CA LYS A 162 -14.61 21.93 -18.24
C LYS A 162 -14.70 23.31 -18.88
N ILE A 163 -14.81 24.37 -18.06
CA ILE A 163 -14.80 25.77 -18.51
C ILE A 163 -13.45 26.15 -19.12
N LEU A 164 -12.34 25.71 -18.51
CA LEU A 164 -10.99 26.03 -18.98
C LEU A 164 -10.68 25.38 -20.34
N LEU A 165 -11.16 24.15 -20.59
CA LEU A 165 -11.01 23.48 -21.88
C LEU A 165 -11.68 24.27 -23.01
N GLN A 166 -12.89 24.79 -22.77
CA GLN A 166 -13.61 25.65 -23.72
C GLN A 166 -12.86 26.96 -23.97
N LYS A 167 -12.46 27.68 -22.90
CA LYS A 167 -11.82 29.01 -23.01
C LYS A 167 -10.35 28.95 -23.48
N ARG A 168 -9.67 27.81 -23.38
CA ARG A 168 -8.22 27.69 -23.64
C ARG A 168 -7.86 26.47 -24.49
N LYS A 169 -8.16 26.53 -25.80
CA LYS A 169 -7.79 25.49 -26.81
C LYS A 169 -6.33 25.00 -26.79
N LYS A 170 -5.40 25.74 -26.17
CA LYS A 170 -3.97 25.38 -26.05
C LYS A 170 -3.58 24.74 -24.70
N ILE A 171 -4.47 24.55 -23.73
CA ILE A 171 -4.13 23.79 -22.50
C ILE A 171 -4.16 22.29 -22.77
N LYS A 172 -3.46 21.52 -21.93
CA LYS A 172 -3.58 20.08 -21.82
C LYS A 172 -3.92 19.77 -20.36
N ILE A 173 -5.00 19.05 -20.11
CA ILE A 173 -5.47 18.63 -18.79
C ILE A 173 -5.33 17.12 -18.69
N ILE A 174 -4.81 16.65 -17.56
CA ILE A 174 -4.70 15.23 -17.21
C ILE A 174 -5.42 15.04 -15.89
N LEU A 175 -6.39 14.13 -15.85
CA LEU A 175 -7.07 13.72 -14.62
C LEU A 175 -6.54 12.34 -14.24
N MET A 176 -6.14 12.14 -12.98
CA MET A 176 -5.54 10.89 -12.51
C MET A 176 -6.29 10.36 -11.29
N SER A 177 -6.50 9.05 -11.23
CA SER A 177 -7.22 8.43 -10.12
C SER A 177 -6.88 6.95 -9.92
N ALA A 178 -6.97 6.48 -8.68
CA ALA A 178 -6.99 5.05 -8.36
C ALA A 178 -8.30 4.41 -8.84
N THR A 179 -9.42 4.99 -8.41
CA THR A 179 -10.78 4.56 -8.73
C THR A 179 -11.53 5.71 -9.41
N PHE A 180 -12.51 5.40 -10.26
CA PHE A 180 -13.60 6.31 -10.61
C PHE A 180 -14.67 5.54 -11.38
N ASP A 181 -15.91 6.01 -11.28
CA ASP A 181 -17.00 5.59 -12.15
C ASP A 181 -16.78 6.18 -13.55
N ILE A 182 -16.52 5.29 -14.50
CA ILE A 182 -16.27 5.63 -15.90
C ILE A 182 -17.48 6.32 -16.53
N ASN A 183 -18.69 5.96 -16.13
CA ASN A 183 -19.93 6.50 -16.70
C ASN A 183 -20.10 7.99 -16.37
N ILE A 184 -19.90 8.35 -15.09
CA ILE A 184 -19.96 9.74 -14.62
C ILE A 184 -18.96 10.62 -15.38
N PHE A 185 -17.71 10.17 -15.52
CA PHE A 185 -16.67 10.93 -16.21
C PHE A 185 -16.89 10.99 -17.73
N ASN A 186 -17.42 9.93 -18.34
CA ASN A 186 -17.80 9.92 -19.76
C ASN A 186 -18.94 10.90 -20.05
N GLN A 187 -19.98 10.93 -19.22
CA GLN A 187 -21.08 11.88 -19.34
C GLN A 187 -20.60 13.32 -19.08
N PHE A 188 -19.78 13.54 -18.06
CA PHE A 188 -19.35 14.88 -17.67
C PHE A 188 -18.37 15.53 -18.66
N PHE A 189 -17.47 14.76 -19.28
CA PHE A 189 -16.42 15.27 -20.18
C PHE A 189 -16.61 14.90 -21.66
N ASN A 190 -17.79 14.36 -22.03
CA ASN A 190 -18.15 13.95 -23.39
C ASN A 190 -17.20 12.87 -23.96
N ASN A 191 -17.15 11.72 -23.29
CA ASN A 191 -16.35 10.53 -23.64
C ASN A 191 -14.85 10.83 -23.84
N PRO A 192 -14.13 11.27 -22.79
CA PRO A 192 -12.71 11.58 -22.88
C PRO A 192 -11.87 10.29 -23.07
N PRO A 193 -10.68 10.37 -23.68
CA PRO A 193 -9.77 9.23 -23.75
C PRO A 193 -9.30 8.82 -22.36
N ILE A 194 -9.52 7.55 -22.01
CA ILE A 194 -9.11 6.93 -20.74
C ILE A 194 -7.97 5.94 -21.00
N ILE A 195 -6.88 6.05 -20.23
CA ILE A 195 -5.83 5.02 -20.13
C ILE A 195 -6.07 4.26 -18.83
N THR A 196 -6.19 2.94 -18.89
CA THR A 196 -6.30 2.08 -17.70
C THR A 196 -5.04 1.26 -17.52
N ILE A 197 -4.37 1.44 -16.38
CA ILE A 197 -3.16 0.72 -16.00
C ILE A 197 -3.58 -0.47 -15.12
N PRO A 198 -3.46 -1.71 -15.60
CA PRO A 198 -3.73 -2.88 -14.79
C PRO A 198 -2.66 -3.01 -13.71
N HIS A 199 -3.09 -3.42 -12.52
CA HIS A 199 -2.21 -3.84 -11.45
C HIS A 199 -2.79 -5.11 -10.82
N LYS A 200 -1.92 -6.03 -10.40
CA LYS A 200 -2.33 -7.26 -9.74
C LYS A 200 -2.05 -7.08 -8.26
N LEU A 201 -3.09 -6.79 -7.49
CA LEU A 201 -3.02 -6.83 -6.04
C LEU A 201 -2.58 -8.23 -5.59
N HIS A 202 -1.75 -8.27 -4.54
CA HIS A 202 -1.50 -9.53 -3.85
C HIS A 202 -2.78 -9.98 -3.13
N LYS A 203 -2.99 -11.29 -2.98
CA LYS A 203 -4.14 -11.83 -2.24
C LYS A 203 -4.04 -11.37 -0.78
N ILE A 204 -5.10 -10.76 -0.27
CA ILE A 204 -5.22 -10.32 1.12
C ILE A 204 -6.19 -11.26 1.84
N THR A 205 -5.82 -11.71 3.04
CA THR A 205 -6.75 -12.38 3.96
C THR A 205 -7.35 -11.33 4.88
N ILE A 206 -8.68 -11.32 5.01
CA ILE A 206 -9.41 -10.38 5.86
C ILE A 206 -9.88 -11.13 7.09
N TYR A 207 -9.64 -10.55 8.27
CA TYR A 207 -10.11 -11.06 9.55
C TYR A 207 -11.10 -10.07 10.15
N TYR A 208 -12.18 -10.59 10.73
CA TYR A 208 -13.20 -9.82 11.43
C TYR A 208 -13.22 -10.23 12.92
N PRO A 209 -13.51 -9.31 13.85
CA PRO A 209 -13.68 -9.67 15.24
C PRO A 209 -14.93 -10.55 15.41
N ARG A 210 -14.83 -11.60 16.25
CA ARG A 210 -15.94 -12.54 16.51
C ARG A 210 -17.08 -11.94 17.35
N ARG A 211 -16.86 -10.78 17.96
CA ARG A 211 -17.79 -10.04 18.82
C ARG A 211 -17.58 -8.54 18.62
N ASN A 212 -18.55 -7.73 19.04
CA ASN A 212 -18.40 -6.27 19.07
C ASN A 212 -17.21 -5.89 19.97
N ILE A 213 -16.50 -4.83 19.57
CA ILE A 213 -15.36 -4.29 20.31
C ILE A 213 -15.81 -2.99 21.00
N GLU A 214 -15.79 -2.97 22.32
CA GLU A 214 -16.12 -1.77 23.11
C GLU A 214 -14.92 -0.81 23.16
N ASP A 215 -13.74 -1.30 23.55
CA ASP A 215 -12.48 -0.55 23.50
C ASP A 215 -11.66 -0.95 22.25
N TYR A 216 -11.85 -0.19 21.17
CA TYR A 216 -11.10 -0.39 19.94
C TYR A 216 -9.62 0.01 20.05
N ILE A 217 -9.24 0.89 20.99
CA ILE A 217 -7.86 1.31 21.18
C ILE A 217 -7.06 0.17 21.80
N LEU A 218 -7.57 -0.43 22.88
CA LEU A 218 -6.97 -1.62 23.49
C LEU A 218 -6.96 -2.80 22.53
N SER A 219 -8.02 -2.97 21.72
CA SER A 219 -8.05 -3.99 20.67
C SER A 219 -6.96 -3.76 19.62
N VAL A 220 -6.79 -2.53 19.11
CA VAL A 220 -5.71 -2.18 18.16
C VAL A 220 -4.33 -2.47 18.75
N VAL A 221 -4.06 -2.05 20.00
CA VAL A 221 -2.79 -2.34 20.68
C VAL A 221 -2.57 -3.85 20.77
N SER A 222 -3.60 -4.60 21.16
CA SER A 222 -3.53 -6.06 21.30
C SER A 222 -3.27 -6.76 19.97
N THR A 223 -3.96 -6.37 18.89
CA THR A 223 -3.76 -6.93 17.55
C THR A 223 -2.37 -6.62 16.98
N ILE A 224 -1.82 -5.42 17.22
CA ILE A 224 -0.45 -5.08 16.81
C ILE A 224 0.57 -6.00 17.50
N LEU A 225 0.41 -6.23 18.81
CA LEU A 225 1.29 -7.12 19.58
C LEU A 225 1.12 -8.58 19.12
N GLN A 226 -0.11 -9.04 18.88
CA GLN A 226 -0.39 -10.37 18.31
C GLN A 226 0.30 -10.58 16.95
N ILE A 227 0.20 -9.64 16.01
CA ILE A 227 0.87 -9.74 14.70
C ILE A 227 2.41 -9.69 14.84
N HIS A 228 2.91 -8.95 15.84
CA HIS A 228 4.34 -8.79 16.06
C HIS A 228 5.00 -10.04 16.67
N PHE A 229 4.38 -10.64 17.70
CA PHE A 229 4.91 -11.78 18.44
C PHE A 229 4.39 -13.15 17.96
N GLY A 230 3.15 -13.23 17.48
CA GLY A 230 2.45 -14.47 17.08
C GLY A 230 2.90 -15.07 15.74
N ASN A 231 4.13 -14.79 15.31
CA ASN A 231 4.78 -15.39 14.15
C ASN A 231 5.82 -16.46 14.57
N THR A 232 5.55 -17.19 15.64
CA THR A 232 6.09 -18.55 15.83
C THR A 232 5.12 -19.53 15.17
N SER A 233 5.65 -20.62 14.61
CA SER A 233 4.93 -21.51 13.68
C SER A 233 3.58 -21.98 14.23
N TYR A 234 2.55 -21.97 13.37
CA TYR A 234 1.40 -22.86 13.56
C TYR A 234 1.94 -24.30 13.45
N SER A 235 2.17 -24.96 14.58
CA SER A 235 2.25 -26.42 14.64
C SER A 235 0.83 -26.97 14.46
N SER A 236 0.65 -27.79 13.44
CA SER A 236 -0.61 -28.43 13.09
C SER A 236 -0.90 -29.64 14.00
N GLU A 237 -1.06 -29.38 15.30
CA GLU A 237 -1.27 -30.42 16.32
C GLU A 237 -2.52 -30.20 17.21
N PHE A 238 -3.33 -29.18 16.92
CA PHE A 238 -4.59 -28.91 17.64
C PHE A 238 -5.82 -28.88 16.71
N GLU A 239 -6.03 -29.98 15.97
CA GLU A 239 -7.37 -30.33 15.43
C GLU A 239 -7.98 -31.57 16.13
N ASN A 240 -7.23 -32.25 17.00
CA ASN A 240 -7.71 -33.37 17.80
C ASN A 240 -7.81 -32.95 19.28
N ASP A 241 -8.90 -32.26 19.65
CA ASP A 241 -9.56 -32.31 20.97
C ASP A 241 -10.56 -31.13 21.13
N ASP A 242 -11.83 -31.36 20.75
CA ASP A 242 -13.02 -30.80 21.43
C ASP A 242 -14.32 -31.42 20.85
N ASP A 243 -14.87 -32.37 21.61
CA ASP A 243 -16.28 -32.78 21.76
C ASP A 243 -17.18 -32.99 20.51
N HIS A 244 -17.45 -34.26 20.18
CA HIS A 244 -18.53 -34.66 19.28
C HIS A 244 -19.91 -34.28 19.86
N ARG A 245 -20.49 -33.18 19.38
CA ARG A 245 -21.95 -32.95 19.43
C ARG A 245 -22.46 -32.49 18.08
N GLU A 246 -22.82 -33.46 17.24
CA GLU A 246 -23.62 -33.22 16.04
C GLU A 246 -24.97 -32.59 16.44
N ASN A 247 -25.18 -31.32 16.10
CA ASN A 247 -26.52 -30.78 15.90
C ASN A 247 -26.78 -30.71 14.39
N LYS A 248 -27.33 -31.81 13.84
CA LYS A 248 -27.98 -31.78 12.53
C LYS A 248 -29.15 -30.78 12.59
N PRO A 249 -29.35 -29.92 11.58
CA PRO A 249 -30.57 -29.14 11.49
C PRO A 249 -31.75 -30.07 11.22
N ASN A 250 -32.67 -30.20 12.17
CA ASN A 250 -33.93 -30.89 11.94
C ASN A 250 -34.77 -30.08 10.95
N GLU A 251 -34.99 -30.63 9.76
CA GLU A 251 -36.17 -30.31 8.98
C GLU A 251 -37.39 -30.82 9.75
N LEU A 252 -38.24 -29.91 10.24
CA LEU A 252 -39.70 -30.06 10.30
C LEU A 252 -40.33 -28.78 10.85
N ASN A 253 -40.98 -28.00 9.98
CA ASN A 253 -42.36 -27.50 10.16
C ASN A 253 -42.63 -26.33 9.19
N GLU A 254 -43.33 -26.63 8.11
CA GLU A 254 -44.48 -25.81 7.73
C GLU A 254 -45.52 -26.67 6.99
N LEU A 255 -46.22 -27.51 7.76
CA LEU A 255 -47.57 -27.91 7.38
C LEU A 255 -48.44 -26.65 7.49
N ASN A 256 -48.83 -26.07 6.35
CA ASN A 256 -50.12 -25.41 6.22
C ASN A 256 -50.51 -25.20 4.76
N LYS A 257 -51.70 -25.72 4.41
CA LYS A 257 -52.48 -25.57 3.16
C LYS A 257 -52.20 -26.59 2.04
N SER A 258 -52.80 -27.76 2.20
CA SER A 258 -53.49 -28.42 1.09
C SER A 258 -54.86 -27.75 0.87
N ASN A 259 -55.15 -27.30 -0.35
CA ASN A 259 -56.38 -27.57 -1.11
C ASN A 259 -56.54 -26.58 -2.28
N GLU A 260 -57.27 -27.04 -3.31
CA GLU A 260 -57.57 -26.38 -4.59
C GLU A 260 -56.38 -26.27 -5.56
N GLN A 261 -56.49 -26.58 -6.85
CA GLN A 261 -57.32 -27.49 -7.65
C GLN A 261 -56.81 -27.30 -9.10
N ASN A 262 -56.61 -28.40 -9.83
CA ASN A 262 -56.74 -28.59 -11.27
C ASN A 262 -56.30 -27.53 -12.33
N GLU A 263 -55.63 -28.07 -13.35
CA GLU A 263 -55.74 -27.74 -14.78
C GLU A 263 -55.27 -26.36 -15.30
N LEU A 264 -54.20 -26.38 -16.12
CA LEU A 264 -54.35 -26.30 -17.59
C LEU A 264 -53.05 -26.65 -18.34
N ASN A 265 -53.20 -27.00 -19.63
CA ASN A 265 -52.18 -27.63 -20.48
C ASN A 265 -51.37 -26.62 -21.33
N GLU A 266 -50.38 -27.18 -22.05
CA GLU A 266 -49.80 -26.66 -23.32
C GLU A 266 -48.98 -25.35 -23.24
N SER A 267 -47.98 -25.10 -24.09
CA SER A 267 -47.17 -25.94 -25.00
C SER A 267 -45.98 -25.09 -25.50
N ASN A 268 -44.87 -25.73 -25.91
CA ASN A 268 -44.19 -25.50 -27.20
C ASN A 268 -42.73 -26.01 -27.22
N GLU A 269 -42.40 -26.66 -28.33
CA GLU A 269 -41.06 -27.11 -28.71
C GLU A 269 -40.20 -25.94 -29.23
N VAL A 270 -38.90 -26.18 -29.46
CA VAL A 270 -38.32 -26.25 -30.83
C VAL A 270 -36.83 -26.61 -30.79
N ASN A 271 -36.44 -27.42 -31.77
CA ASN A 271 -35.13 -28.05 -31.96
C ASN A 271 -33.98 -27.11 -32.37
N LYS A 272 -32.75 -27.61 -32.25
CA LYS A 272 -31.74 -27.87 -33.32
C LYS A 272 -30.31 -27.82 -32.75
N GLU A 273 -29.30 -28.59 -33.15
CA GLU A 273 -29.05 -29.77 -34.00
C GLU A 273 -27.50 -29.82 -34.13
N HIS A 274 -26.87 -31.01 -34.09
CA HIS A 274 -25.61 -31.41 -34.79
C HIS A 274 -24.28 -30.65 -34.47
N ASP A 275 -23.06 -31.22 -34.52
CA ASP A 275 -22.50 -32.57 -34.78
C ASP A 275 -20.98 -32.57 -34.41
N SER A 276 -20.19 -33.67 -34.34
CA SER A 276 -20.41 -35.13 -34.16
C SER A 276 -19.06 -35.88 -33.96
N TYR A 277 -19.13 -37.18 -33.59
CA TYR A 277 -18.12 -38.27 -33.58
C TYR A 277 -16.75 -38.06 -32.87
N GLU A 278 -16.22 -38.92 -31.97
CA GLU A 278 -16.00 -40.39 -31.95
C GLU A 278 -14.98 -40.91 -32.99
N SER A 279 -14.12 -41.92 -32.73
CA SER A 279 -13.93 -42.83 -31.58
C SER A 279 -12.56 -43.59 -31.63
N ASN A 280 -12.33 -44.47 -30.63
CA ASN A 280 -11.39 -45.62 -30.53
C ASN A 280 -9.98 -45.35 -29.95
N LYS A 281 -9.55 -45.95 -28.81
CA LYS A 281 -9.35 -47.39 -28.42
C LYS A 281 -8.10 -47.99 -29.10
N THR A 282 -7.21 -48.79 -28.48
CA THR A 282 -7.30 -49.80 -27.39
C THR A 282 -6.03 -49.94 -26.52
N HIS A 283 -6.14 -50.71 -25.42
CA HIS A 283 -5.17 -51.54 -24.63
C HIS A 283 -3.66 -51.60 -25.03
N ASP A 284 -2.71 -51.74 -24.08
CA ASP A 284 -2.37 -53.03 -23.44
C ASP A 284 -1.73 -52.96 -22.02
N ILE A 285 -1.65 -54.12 -21.37
CA ILE A 285 -1.09 -54.42 -20.03
C ILE A 285 0.20 -55.23 -20.20
N ASN A 286 1.19 -55.10 -19.29
CA ASN A 286 2.04 -56.22 -18.87
C ASN A 286 2.74 -55.95 -17.53
N GLU A 287 2.94 -57.02 -16.77
CA GLU A 287 3.64 -57.11 -15.47
C GLU A 287 5.17 -57.18 -15.68
N ILE A 288 5.97 -57.15 -14.59
CA ILE A 288 7.04 -58.15 -14.26
C ILE A 288 7.95 -57.74 -13.08
N ASP A 289 8.03 -58.67 -12.12
CA ASP A 289 9.09 -59.11 -11.19
C ASP A 289 9.79 -58.22 -10.13
N GLU A 290 9.79 -58.80 -8.92
CA GLU A 290 10.75 -58.59 -7.84
C GLU A 290 12.05 -59.39 -8.10
N GLN A 291 13.21 -58.89 -7.65
CA GLN A 291 14.31 -59.77 -7.22
C GLN A 291 15.24 -59.10 -6.20
N ASN A 292 15.55 -59.84 -5.13
CA ASN A 292 16.42 -59.41 -4.03
C ASN A 292 17.90 -59.47 -4.40
N ASN A 293 18.71 -58.60 -3.78
CA ASN A 293 20.09 -58.96 -3.42
C ASN A 293 20.60 -58.16 -2.22
N LEU A 294 21.32 -58.82 -1.32
CA LEU A 294 21.91 -58.23 -0.11
C LEU A 294 23.29 -57.64 -0.38
N GLN A 295 23.61 -56.49 0.23
CA GLN A 295 24.95 -56.27 0.81
C GLN A 295 24.92 -55.20 1.91
N THR A 296 25.91 -55.25 2.80
CA THR A 296 25.88 -54.66 4.15
C THR A 296 26.66 -53.34 4.27
N ASP A 297 26.53 -52.72 5.45
CA ASP A 297 27.49 -51.79 6.06
C ASP A 297 27.77 -50.44 5.36
N ASN A 298 27.16 -49.36 5.87
CA ASN A 298 27.80 -48.55 6.91
C ASN A 298 26.96 -47.32 7.30
N ILE A 299 26.82 -47.06 8.60
CA ILE A 299 26.14 -45.88 9.14
C ILE A 299 27.06 -44.66 8.98
N SER A 300 26.70 -43.73 8.08
CA SER A 300 27.36 -42.42 7.98
C SER A 300 26.47 -41.32 8.54
N MET A 301 26.91 -40.76 9.68
CA MET A 301 26.33 -39.58 10.34
C MET A 301 26.48 -38.32 9.47
N ASN A 302 25.54 -38.05 8.55
CA ASN A 302 25.54 -36.78 7.78
C ASN A 302 24.18 -36.15 7.44
N ASN A 303 23.05 -36.87 7.54
CA ASN A 303 21.77 -36.38 6.97
C ASN A 303 20.91 -35.47 7.90
N ILE A 304 21.44 -34.94 9.00
CA ILE A 304 20.71 -34.02 9.90
C ILE A 304 20.95 -32.54 9.55
N ASN A 305 21.94 -32.23 8.70
CA ASN A 305 22.38 -30.86 8.43
C ASN A 305 21.77 -30.18 7.18
N GLU A 306 20.96 -30.87 6.37
CA GLU A 306 20.40 -30.28 5.14
C GLU A 306 19.03 -29.59 5.34
N ASP A 307 18.18 -30.09 6.25
CA ASP A 307 16.85 -29.47 6.50
C ASP A 307 16.92 -28.13 7.24
N ILE A 308 18.05 -27.80 7.87
CA ILE A 308 18.26 -26.53 8.59
C ILE A 308 18.50 -25.34 7.62
N LYS A 309 18.73 -25.58 6.32
CA LYS A 309 19.13 -24.54 5.35
C LYS A 309 18.03 -24.00 4.42
N LYS A 310 16.76 -24.36 4.62
CA LYS A 310 15.63 -23.90 3.77
C LYS A 310 14.53 -23.09 4.46
N THR A 311 14.72 -22.64 5.71
CA THR A 311 13.96 -21.49 6.21
C THR A 311 14.55 -20.21 5.62
N GLU A 312 14.10 -19.83 4.42
CA GLU A 312 14.22 -18.43 3.98
C GLU A 312 13.59 -17.55 5.06
N ASP A 313 14.38 -16.60 5.61
CA ASP A 313 13.90 -15.62 6.59
C ASP A 313 12.74 -14.82 5.95
N LYS A 314 11.51 -15.24 6.23
CA LYS A 314 10.29 -14.55 5.76
C LYS A 314 10.36 -13.12 6.28
N SER A 315 10.65 -12.17 5.39
CA SER A 315 10.87 -10.78 5.76
C SER A 315 9.69 -10.29 6.60
N LEU A 316 9.98 -9.83 7.82
CA LEU A 316 8.97 -9.29 8.73
C LEU A 316 8.23 -8.15 8.03
N GLY A 317 6.96 -8.39 7.70
CA GLY A 317 6.11 -7.36 7.12
C GLY A 317 5.86 -6.22 8.13
N ASP A 318 5.97 -4.99 7.66
CA ASP A 318 5.56 -3.82 8.43
C ASP A 318 4.03 -3.85 8.67
N ILE A 319 3.59 -3.28 9.79
CA ILE A 319 2.17 -3.09 10.12
C ILE A 319 1.77 -1.67 9.71
N LEU A 320 0.54 -1.49 9.21
CA LEU A 320 -0.05 -0.17 8.98
C LEU A 320 -1.37 -0.08 9.74
N VAL A 321 -1.45 0.89 10.65
CA VAL A 321 -2.62 1.10 11.51
C VAL A 321 -3.36 2.36 11.07
N PHE A 322 -4.69 2.26 10.91
CA PHE A 322 -5.56 3.40 10.67
C PHE A 322 -6.29 3.76 11.96
N LEU A 323 -6.22 5.03 12.36
CA LEU A 323 -6.84 5.58 13.57
C LEU A 323 -7.55 6.91 13.22
N PRO A 324 -8.58 7.34 13.97
CA PRO A 324 -9.42 8.47 13.56
C PRO A 324 -8.70 9.83 13.58
N GLY A 325 -7.90 10.11 14.61
CA GLY A 325 -7.30 11.41 14.85
C GLY A 325 -5.91 11.37 15.49
N GLN A 326 -5.40 12.55 15.82
CA GLN A 326 -4.07 12.70 16.44
C GLN A 326 -4.03 12.11 17.85
N GLU A 327 -5.11 12.28 18.62
CA GLU A 327 -5.21 11.87 20.02
C GLU A 327 -5.12 10.34 20.16
N GLU A 328 -5.85 9.61 19.31
CA GLU A 328 -5.81 8.14 19.27
C GLU A 328 -4.45 7.61 18.80
N ILE A 329 -3.84 8.26 17.80
CA ILE A 329 -2.49 7.92 17.32
C ILE A 329 -1.45 8.14 18.41
N GLU A 330 -1.61 9.16 19.25
CA GLU A 330 -0.72 9.42 20.38
C GLU A 330 -0.93 8.43 21.52
N MET A 331 -2.20 8.13 21.87
CA MET A 331 -2.58 7.15 22.89
C MET A 331 -2.10 5.73 22.56
N VAL A 332 -2.36 5.22 21.35
CA VAL A 332 -1.88 3.90 20.89
C VAL A 332 -0.34 3.82 20.93
N ASN A 333 0.36 4.88 20.53
CA ASN A 333 1.83 4.93 20.59
C ASN A 333 2.38 4.94 22.02
N ILE A 334 1.68 5.53 23.00
CA ILE A 334 2.07 5.48 24.42
C ILE A 334 1.85 4.06 24.95
N MET A 335 0.63 3.53 24.80
CA MET A 335 0.26 2.19 25.28
C MET A 335 1.17 1.10 24.69
N LEU A 336 1.48 1.15 23.39
CA LEU A 336 2.43 0.21 22.77
C LEU A 336 3.82 0.30 23.38
N LYS A 337 4.35 1.50 23.65
CA LYS A 337 5.69 1.66 24.24
C LYS A 337 5.75 1.12 25.67
N GLU A 338 4.71 1.36 26.46
CA GLU A 338 4.61 0.84 27.83
C GLU A 338 4.50 -0.68 27.84
N LYS A 339 3.57 -1.25 27.07
CA LYS A 339 3.41 -2.71 26.95
C LYS A 339 4.70 -3.36 26.44
N LEU A 340 5.37 -2.79 25.43
CA LEU A 340 6.67 -3.27 24.96
C LEU A 340 7.74 -3.19 26.05
N LYS A 341 7.90 -2.05 26.76
CA LYS A 341 8.88 -1.90 27.87
C LYS A 341 8.74 -3.04 28.87
N ILE A 342 7.50 -3.36 29.25
CA ILE A 342 7.17 -4.45 30.17
C ILE A 342 7.53 -5.82 29.56
N ILE A 343 7.12 -6.12 28.32
CA ILE A 343 7.39 -7.41 27.66
C ILE A 343 8.90 -7.66 27.47
N TYR A 344 9.66 -6.65 27.04
CA TYR A 344 11.12 -6.76 26.89
C TYR A 344 11.81 -6.96 28.26
N LYS A 345 11.40 -6.22 29.31
CA LYS A 345 11.88 -6.42 30.69
C LYS A 345 11.58 -7.86 31.16
N GLY A 346 10.38 -8.38 30.92
CA GLY A 346 9.97 -9.74 31.28
C GLY A 346 10.78 -10.85 30.59
N ASN A 347 10.99 -10.76 29.28
CA ASN A 347 11.82 -11.76 28.58
C ASN A 347 13.30 -11.68 29.02
N LEU A 348 13.83 -10.48 29.24
CA LEU A 348 15.19 -10.33 29.79
C LEU A 348 15.32 -11.00 31.17
N LEU A 349 14.32 -10.85 32.04
CA LEU A 349 14.28 -11.53 33.34
C LEU A 349 14.22 -13.06 33.18
N ASN A 350 13.36 -13.58 32.29
CA ASN A 350 13.23 -15.01 32.03
C ASN A 350 14.56 -15.61 31.52
N LYS A 351 15.25 -14.94 30.58
CA LYS A 351 16.58 -15.37 30.11
C LYS A 351 17.60 -15.41 31.24
N LEU A 352 17.64 -14.39 32.09
CA LEU A 352 18.51 -14.38 33.26
C LEU A 352 18.15 -15.50 34.24
N MET A 353 16.86 -15.76 34.50
CA MET A 353 16.41 -16.87 35.37
C MET A 353 16.80 -18.24 34.80
N LYS A 354 16.81 -18.43 33.47
CA LYS A 354 17.34 -19.65 32.84
C LYS A 354 18.87 -19.76 32.95
N GLU A 355 19.61 -18.64 32.95
CA GLU A 355 21.05 -18.59 33.24
C GLU A 355 21.40 -18.83 34.73
N ARG A 356 20.42 -18.82 35.65
CA ARG A 356 20.65 -18.91 37.11
C ARG A 356 21.45 -20.14 37.53
N ASN A 357 21.24 -21.28 36.86
CA ASN A 357 21.95 -22.54 37.17
C ASN A 357 23.46 -22.49 36.86
N ASN A 358 23.94 -21.47 36.14
CA ASN A 358 25.36 -21.26 35.85
C ASN A 358 26.06 -20.36 36.89
N TYR A 359 25.36 -19.89 37.92
CA TYR A 359 25.90 -19.00 38.95
C TYR A 359 25.96 -19.70 40.32
N ASN A 360 27.18 -20.04 40.75
CA ASN A 360 27.43 -20.66 42.06
C ASN A 360 27.16 -19.74 43.27
N ASN A 361 26.99 -18.43 43.04
CA ASN A 361 26.82 -17.42 44.08
C ASN A 361 25.58 -16.57 43.83
N GLN A 362 24.62 -16.61 44.75
CA GLN A 362 23.34 -15.89 44.63
C GLN A 362 23.51 -14.37 44.53
N ASN A 363 24.51 -13.81 45.24
CA ASN A 363 24.73 -12.37 45.29
C ASN A 363 25.19 -11.78 43.94
N ASP A 364 26.02 -12.51 43.19
CA ASP A 364 26.49 -12.06 41.87
C ASP A 364 25.36 -12.05 40.83
N PHE A 365 24.46 -13.03 40.92
CA PHE A 365 23.24 -13.09 40.12
C PHE A 365 22.28 -11.93 40.45
N GLN A 366 22.05 -11.69 41.76
CA GLN A 366 21.22 -10.58 42.24
C GLN A 366 21.77 -9.22 41.77
N ASN A 367 23.10 -9.01 41.84
CA ASN A 367 23.76 -7.80 41.38
C ASN A 367 23.70 -7.64 39.85
N LYS A 368 23.82 -8.73 39.07
CA LYS A 368 23.66 -8.73 37.60
C LYS A 368 22.23 -8.36 37.18
N ILE A 369 21.21 -8.78 37.96
CA ILE A 369 19.82 -8.34 37.79
C ILE A 369 19.71 -6.85 38.14
N ASN A 370 20.06 -6.44 39.35
CA ASN A 370 19.90 -5.05 39.81
C ASN A 370 20.59 -4.05 38.88
N ASN A 371 21.82 -4.31 38.43
CA ASN A 371 22.53 -3.45 37.47
C ASN A 371 21.87 -3.37 36.08
N LYS A 372 21.06 -4.36 35.67
CA LYS A 372 20.27 -4.32 34.42
C LYS A 372 18.88 -3.70 34.59
N PHE A 373 18.32 -3.68 35.80
CA PHE A 373 16.96 -3.24 36.08
C PHE A 373 16.84 -1.88 36.79
N ASN A 374 17.92 -1.35 37.40
CA ASN A 374 17.99 -0.05 38.09
C ASN A 374 17.97 1.18 37.14
N THR A 375 17.10 1.15 36.13
CA THR A 375 16.59 2.36 35.46
C THR A 375 15.08 2.35 35.61
N ASP A 376 14.67 3.08 36.64
CA ASP A 376 13.34 3.38 37.19
C ASP A 376 12.09 2.54 36.82
N ASP A 377 11.33 2.39 37.90
CA ASP A 377 9.99 1.84 38.06
C ASP A 377 9.79 0.32 37.96
N HIS A 378 9.42 -0.16 39.15
CA HIS A 378 8.57 -1.27 39.56
C HIS A 378 8.54 -2.56 38.71
N ILE A 379 8.89 -3.64 39.41
CA ILE A 379 8.85 -5.02 38.96
C ILE A 379 7.37 -5.46 38.86
N LEU A 380 6.94 -5.83 37.66
CA LEU A 380 5.77 -6.66 37.44
C LEU A 380 6.25 -8.11 37.28
N ASN A 381 5.97 -8.95 38.27
CA ASN A 381 6.03 -10.40 38.10
C ASN A 381 4.83 -10.86 37.26
N GLU A 382 5.02 -11.95 36.51
CA GLU A 382 3.97 -12.74 35.84
C GLU A 382 3.06 -11.97 34.88
N ILE A 383 3.48 -11.91 33.60
CA ILE A 383 2.56 -11.73 32.48
C ILE A 383 2.56 -13.00 31.65
N CYS A 384 1.70 -13.94 32.05
CA CYS A 384 1.25 -15.04 31.20
C CYS A 384 0.24 -14.50 30.19
N PHE A 385 0.54 -14.63 28.90
CA PHE A 385 -0.40 -14.30 27.84
C PHE A 385 -1.40 -15.42 27.65
N HIS A 386 -2.67 -15.17 28.00
CA HIS A 386 -3.76 -16.08 27.66
C HIS A 386 -4.16 -15.87 26.19
N PHE A 387 -3.60 -16.66 25.26
CA PHE A 387 -4.01 -16.67 23.85
C PHE A 387 -5.17 -17.65 23.63
N GLY A 388 -6.31 -17.40 24.28
CA GLY A 388 -7.39 -18.40 24.34
C GLY A 388 -6.95 -19.60 25.19
N LYS A 389 -6.91 -20.81 24.59
CA LYS A 389 -6.46 -22.05 25.25
C LYS A 389 -4.91 -22.23 25.27
N THR A 390 -4.13 -21.37 24.61
CA THR A 390 -2.66 -21.55 24.48
C THR A 390 -1.83 -20.43 25.12
N GLU A 391 -0.65 -20.79 25.63
CA GLU A 391 0.42 -19.86 26.00
C GLU A 391 1.53 -19.91 24.93
N ILE A 392 2.06 -18.76 24.51
CA ILE A 392 3.13 -18.69 23.49
C ILE A 392 4.25 -17.77 23.98
N MET A 393 5.47 -18.30 24.04
CA MET A 393 6.72 -17.58 24.34
C MET A 393 7.57 -17.48 23.06
N PRO A 394 7.79 -16.28 22.48
CA PRO A 394 8.55 -16.15 21.23
C PRO A 394 10.07 -16.28 21.43
N ASP A 395 10.69 -17.23 20.73
CA ASP A 395 12.14 -17.51 20.81
C ASP A 395 13.03 -16.31 20.43
N LYS A 396 12.58 -15.51 19.46
CA LYS A 396 13.21 -14.26 19.04
C LYS A 396 12.20 -13.13 19.13
N ILE A 397 12.44 -12.15 20.02
CA ILE A 397 11.73 -10.88 19.94
C ILE A 397 12.47 -9.97 18.95
N TYR A 398 11.79 -9.66 17.85
CA TYR A 398 12.20 -8.64 16.89
C TYR A 398 11.98 -7.25 17.46
N ASN A 399 12.81 -6.27 17.09
CA ASN A 399 12.60 -4.89 17.52
C ASN A 399 11.33 -4.32 16.87
N MET A 400 10.65 -3.38 17.53
CA MET A 400 9.53 -2.63 16.94
C MET A 400 9.86 -1.14 16.88
N LYS A 401 9.66 -0.51 15.71
CA LYS A 401 9.78 0.95 15.53
C LYS A 401 8.43 1.56 15.19
N ILE A 402 7.78 2.15 16.19
CA ILE A 402 6.48 2.82 16.10
C ILE A 402 6.65 4.23 15.51
N LEU A 403 5.92 4.55 14.44
CA LEU A 403 6.02 5.81 13.69
C LEU A 403 4.65 6.43 13.38
N GLN A 404 4.34 7.53 14.06
CA GLN A 404 3.08 8.26 13.89
C GLN A 404 2.98 9.01 12.56
N LEU A 405 1.79 9.07 11.97
CA LEU A 405 1.48 9.90 10.79
C LEU A 405 0.14 10.63 10.93
N TYR A 406 0.19 11.95 11.10
CA TYR A 406 -0.99 12.81 11.07
C TYR A 406 -0.70 14.19 10.44
N SER A 407 -1.74 14.97 10.18
CA SER A 407 -1.71 16.16 9.30
C SER A 407 -0.91 17.36 9.87
N SER A 408 -0.95 17.54 11.19
CA SER A 408 -0.21 18.54 11.97
C SER A 408 1.26 18.14 12.22
N LEU A 409 1.64 16.88 12.03
CA LEU A 409 2.97 16.37 12.33
C LEU A 409 4.04 17.11 11.51
N PRO A 410 5.16 17.58 12.11
CA PRO A 410 6.21 18.29 11.36
C PRO A 410 6.78 17.45 10.21
N ASN A 411 6.98 18.08 9.04
CA ASN A 411 7.47 17.42 7.83
C ASN A 411 8.75 16.58 8.04
N LYS A 412 9.64 16.95 8.98
CA LYS A 412 10.84 16.15 9.32
C LYS A 412 10.45 14.79 9.90
N LYS A 413 9.50 14.75 10.86
CA LYS A 413 9.00 13.50 11.46
C LYS A 413 8.22 12.65 10.44
N GLN A 414 7.38 13.25 9.61
CA GLN A 414 6.64 12.55 8.54
C GLN A 414 7.55 11.80 7.54
N LYS A 415 8.81 12.23 7.35
CA LYS A 415 9.74 11.56 6.42
C LYS A 415 10.28 10.24 6.98
N VAL A 416 10.42 10.12 8.30
CA VAL A 416 11.00 8.95 8.98
C VAL A 416 10.23 7.66 8.68
N ILE A 417 8.93 7.77 8.38
CA ILE A 417 8.08 6.65 7.95
C ILE A 417 8.59 5.99 6.66
N PHE A 418 9.20 6.76 5.76
CA PHE A 418 9.73 6.27 4.48
C PHE A 418 11.22 5.87 4.55
N GLU A 419 11.86 6.01 5.71
CA GLU A 419 13.25 5.58 5.93
C GLU A 419 13.31 4.08 6.24
N PRO A 420 14.36 3.37 5.80
CA PRO A 420 14.56 1.97 6.17
C PRO A 420 14.77 1.86 7.69
N VAL A 421 14.36 0.72 8.26
CA VAL A 421 14.63 0.36 9.65
C VAL A 421 15.82 -0.61 9.71
N PRO A 422 16.50 -0.73 10.86
CA PRO A 422 17.55 -1.73 11.03
C PRO A 422 17.02 -3.16 10.74
N PRO A 423 17.89 -4.11 10.34
CA PRO A 423 17.49 -5.51 10.22
C PRO A 423 16.87 -6.02 11.51
N ASN A 424 15.98 -7.02 11.41
CA ASN A 424 15.24 -7.59 12.54
C ASN A 424 14.39 -6.55 13.32
N THR A 425 14.01 -5.45 12.68
CA THR A 425 13.09 -4.44 13.22
C THR A 425 11.84 -4.37 12.35
N ARG A 426 10.65 -4.53 12.95
CA ARG A 426 9.35 -4.30 12.30
C ARG A 426 8.93 -2.85 12.47
N LYS A 427 8.43 -2.19 11.42
CA LYS A 427 7.77 -0.88 11.54
C LYS A 427 6.29 -1.04 11.83
N VAL A 428 5.74 -0.09 12.60
CA VAL A 428 4.31 0.08 12.88
C VAL A 428 3.97 1.56 12.72
#